data_AF-A0A941J0T0-F1
#
_entry.id   AF-A0A941J0T0-F1
#
_cell.length_a   1.000
_cell.length_b   1.000
_cell.length_c   1.000
_cell.angle_alpha   90.00
_cell.angle_beta   90.00
_cell.angle_gamma   90.00
#
_symmetry.space_group_name_H-M   'P 1'
#
loop_
_entity.id
_entity.type
_entity.pdbx_description
1 polymer ?
#
loop_
_entity_poly.entity_id
_entity_poly.type
_entity_poly.pdbx_seq_one_letter_code
_entity_poly.pdbx_strand_id
1 'polypeptide(L)'
;MKKMKWLSAMLIAGLVAFTACSDDESKEVFSDLSPEQHKKEIENEGIALVQKLDAAKNLKTFDVIDAFFTNMDAVGTQPTLAVQFGLNEIVSLANGVKSTVNLKGALVEQSRATEMFAEEAGIFLWDAEVQDWELLETSSTEATFRFMIDGQDAEISVYDFTAKDATHQDEYAEMVVELPLTLNAHVKLNNVVLTSFSLAAEWHDDDTPKHIQEIITLEDFSFESELTNTSSTIGTSASFNYLNEVIYANGISVDGEFSYHEIFDTMPQDGSGMDAIFTQQVIEKSNIWFQLGNIKLEGIFDVKGFIDAYIDEVGNLPQNPTEEDMENLLVKLINEYAILYVRYADTKEIIAKGEFYLKEVEDYYGGTYNEPALNMVFGDGSKVTVDEFVNSGFAGLITEIENFVAALEASYGAPVQ
;
A
#
# COMPACT_ATOMS: atom_id res chain seq x y z
N MET A 1 24.37 5.05 0.83
CA MET A 1 25.19 4.70 -0.37
C MET A 1 24.96 3.28 -0.92
N LYS A 2 25.85 2.27 -0.86
CA LYS A 2 25.70 1.04 -1.70
C LYS A 2 24.35 0.30 -1.57
N LYS A 3 23.78 0.18 -0.36
CA LYS A 3 22.45 -0.44 -0.14
C LYS A 3 21.28 0.35 -0.75
N MET A 4 21.41 1.67 -0.85
CA MET A 4 20.35 2.59 -1.29
C MET A 4 20.06 2.46 -2.80
N LYS A 5 21.09 2.20 -3.61
CA LYS A 5 20.93 1.86 -5.03
C LYS A 5 20.13 0.58 -5.26
N TRP A 6 20.16 -0.35 -4.31
CA TRP A 6 19.37 -1.59 -4.38
C TRP A 6 17.89 -1.35 -4.10
N LEU A 7 17.52 -0.43 -3.19
CA LEU A 7 16.11 -0.03 -3.03
C LEU A 7 15.57 0.59 -4.32
N SER A 8 16.28 1.54 -4.93
CA SER A 8 15.84 2.17 -6.19
C SER A 8 15.66 1.17 -7.34
N ALA A 9 16.53 0.17 -7.43
CA ALA A 9 16.41 -0.90 -8.42
C ALA A 9 15.24 -1.85 -8.10
N MET A 10 15.07 -2.26 -6.84
CA MET A 10 13.96 -3.13 -6.41
C MET A 10 12.59 -2.48 -6.54
N LEU A 11 12.48 -1.17 -6.32
CA LEU A 11 11.23 -0.41 -6.52
C LEU A 11 10.76 -0.42 -7.98
N ILE A 12 11.68 -0.53 -8.94
CA ILE A 12 11.35 -0.57 -10.38
C ILE A 12 11.22 -2.02 -10.86
N ALA A 13 12.10 -2.93 -10.44
CA ALA A 13 12.05 -4.34 -10.80
C ALA A 13 10.84 -5.08 -10.19
N GLY A 14 10.39 -4.68 -8.99
CA GLY A 14 9.22 -5.26 -8.33
C GLY A 14 7.87 -4.91 -8.98
N LEU A 15 7.80 -3.83 -9.77
CA LEU A 15 6.60 -3.39 -10.47
C LEU A 15 6.31 -4.16 -11.78
N VAL A 16 7.19 -5.09 -12.18
CA VAL A 16 7.13 -5.79 -13.48
C VAL A 16 6.15 -6.98 -13.48
N ALA A 17 5.64 -7.42 -12.32
CA ALA A 17 5.07 -8.76 -12.16
C ALA A 17 3.68 -9.01 -12.82
N PHE A 18 2.68 -8.14 -12.61
CA PHE A 18 1.29 -8.37 -13.06
C PHE A 18 0.56 -7.01 -13.27
N THR A 19 0.05 -6.65 -14.46
CA THR A 19 -0.28 -5.21 -14.75
C THR A 19 -1.51 -4.73 -15.60
N ALA A 20 -2.47 -5.44 -16.25
CA ALA A 20 -3.51 -4.79 -17.15
C ALA A 20 -4.79 -4.12 -16.61
N CYS A 21 -5.21 -3.04 -17.28
CA CYS A 21 -6.59 -2.88 -17.77
C CYS A 21 -6.55 -2.30 -19.21
N SER A 22 -7.62 -2.45 -20.01
CA SER A 22 -7.55 -2.34 -21.49
C SER A 22 -7.98 -0.99 -22.10
N ASP A 23 -7.29 -0.62 -23.18
CA ASP A 23 -7.77 0.16 -24.34
C ASP A 23 -8.73 1.34 -24.10
N ASP A 24 -8.26 2.37 -23.40
CA ASP A 24 -8.77 3.73 -23.64
C ASP A 24 -7.96 4.37 -24.79
N GLU A 25 -8.50 4.34 -26.02
CA GLU A 25 -7.91 4.94 -27.25
C GLU A 25 -7.76 6.48 -27.21
N SER A 26 -7.57 7.05 -26.03
CA SER A 26 -6.79 8.28 -25.89
C SER A 26 -5.46 8.10 -26.63
N LYS A 27 -5.23 8.91 -27.67
CA LYS A 27 -3.96 8.87 -28.41
C LYS A 27 -2.81 9.14 -27.44
N GLU A 28 -1.77 8.31 -27.47
CA GLU A 28 -0.54 8.53 -26.71
C GLU A 28 0.00 9.95 -26.95
N VAL A 29 -0.21 10.85 -25.98
CA VAL A 29 0.38 12.19 -25.97
C VAL A 29 1.64 12.11 -25.14
N PHE A 30 2.79 12.08 -25.80
CA PHE A 30 4.08 12.31 -25.17
C PHE A 30 4.29 13.80 -24.92
N SER A 31 5.03 14.16 -23.88
CA SER A 31 5.44 15.55 -23.66
C SER A 31 6.56 15.95 -24.63
N ASP A 32 6.64 17.25 -24.95
CA ASP A 32 7.69 17.84 -25.82
C ASP A 32 9.07 18.00 -25.12
N LEU A 33 9.25 17.52 -23.88
CA LEU A 33 10.49 17.66 -23.11
C LEU A 33 11.56 16.61 -23.47
N SER A 34 12.85 16.99 -23.41
CA SER A 34 13.95 16.02 -23.54
C SER A 34 14.09 15.10 -22.31
N PRO A 35 14.78 13.95 -22.42
CA PRO A 35 15.06 13.06 -21.29
C PRO A 35 15.71 13.79 -20.09
N GLU A 36 16.63 14.73 -20.34
CA GLU A 36 17.30 15.52 -19.31
C GLU A 36 16.37 16.56 -18.66
N GLN A 37 15.42 17.11 -19.41
CA GLN A 37 14.40 18.02 -18.87
C GLN A 37 13.43 17.25 -17.98
N HIS A 38 12.88 16.13 -18.46
CA HIS A 38 12.03 15.23 -17.68
C HIS A 38 12.68 14.81 -16.36
N LYS A 39 13.93 14.36 -16.43
CA LYS A 39 14.77 13.98 -15.28
C LYS A 39 14.92 15.11 -14.25
N LYS A 40 15.11 16.35 -14.71
CA LYS A 40 15.16 17.52 -13.84
C LYS A 40 13.82 17.78 -13.16
N GLU A 41 12.70 17.66 -13.86
CA GLU A 41 11.38 17.88 -13.24
C GLU A 41 11.01 16.77 -12.25
N ILE A 42 11.42 15.51 -12.49
CA ILE A 42 11.32 14.42 -11.49
C ILE A 42 12.19 14.71 -10.25
N GLU A 43 13.40 15.29 -10.42
CA GLU A 43 14.24 15.72 -9.30
C GLU A 43 13.62 16.90 -8.52
N ASN A 44 13.00 17.87 -9.21
CA ASN A 44 12.27 18.97 -8.57
C ASN A 44 11.07 18.47 -7.77
N GLU A 45 10.27 17.55 -8.33
CA GLU A 45 9.07 16.99 -7.70
C GLU A 45 9.43 16.21 -6.44
N GLY A 46 10.49 15.39 -6.49
CA GLY A 46 11.00 14.70 -5.31
C GLY A 46 11.45 15.65 -4.20
N ILE A 47 12.12 16.76 -4.54
CA ILE A 47 12.54 17.78 -3.57
C ILE A 47 11.31 18.48 -2.95
N ALA A 48 10.33 18.85 -3.78
CA ALA A 48 9.07 19.45 -3.31
C ALA A 48 8.29 18.50 -2.38
N LEU A 49 8.28 17.20 -2.67
CA LEU A 49 7.67 16.17 -1.83
C LEU A 49 8.35 16.06 -0.46
N VAL A 50 9.69 16.03 -0.42
CA VAL A 50 10.42 16.00 0.86
C VAL A 50 10.18 17.27 1.69
N GLN A 51 9.95 18.41 1.02
CA GLN A 51 9.58 19.66 1.67
C GLN A 51 8.13 19.67 2.20
N LYS A 52 7.20 18.91 1.60
CA LYS A 52 5.85 18.66 2.19
C LYS A 52 5.97 17.77 3.44
N LEU A 53 6.81 16.74 3.39
CA LEU A 53 7.07 15.85 4.53
C LEU A 53 7.70 16.58 5.73
N ASP A 54 8.36 17.73 5.54
CA ASP A 54 8.90 18.56 6.63
C ASP A 54 7.86 18.90 7.71
N ALA A 55 6.59 19.08 7.31
CA ALA A 55 5.49 19.35 8.23
C ALA A 55 5.24 18.20 9.24
N ALA A 56 5.62 16.96 8.93
CA ALA A 56 5.45 15.81 9.80
C ALA A 56 6.38 15.81 11.03
N LYS A 57 7.29 16.78 11.17
CA LYS A 57 8.27 16.87 12.26
C LYS A 57 7.73 17.41 13.59
N ASN A 58 6.54 18.01 13.60
CA ASN A 58 5.98 18.71 14.77
C ASN A 58 4.49 18.39 14.98
N LEU A 59 4.10 17.14 14.72
CA LEU A 59 2.71 16.68 14.84
C LEU A 59 2.33 16.47 16.31
N LYS A 60 1.42 17.30 16.81
CA LYS A 60 0.94 17.33 18.20
C LYS A 60 0.22 16.05 18.59
N THR A 61 -0.30 15.28 17.63
CA THR A 61 -0.95 14.01 17.98
C THR A 61 -0.01 13.06 18.72
N PHE A 62 1.31 13.15 18.48
CA PHE A 62 2.28 12.28 19.14
C PHE A 62 2.48 12.67 20.60
N ASP A 63 2.45 13.97 20.94
CA ASP A 63 2.43 14.43 22.34
C ASP A 63 1.22 13.85 23.10
N VAL A 64 0.07 13.75 22.42
CA VAL A 64 -1.17 13.19 23.01
C VAL A 64 -1.11 11.67 23.15
N ILE A 65 -0.54 10.96 22.16
CA ILE A 65 -0.40 9.49 22.19
C ILE A 65 0.64 9.06 23.25
N ASP A 66 1.79 9.75 23.34
CA ASP A 66 2.84 9.46 24.34
C ASP A 66 2.34 9.71 25.78
N ALA A 67 1.62 10.82 26.00
CA ALA A 67 0.99 11.10 27.29
C ALA A 67 -0.10 10.08 27.65
N PHE A 68 -0.87 9.58 26.67
CA PHE A 68 -1.84 8.50 26.91
C PHE A 68 -1.16 7.21 27.36
N PHE A 69 -0.13 6.73 26.65
CA PHE A 69 0.57 5.50 27.05
C PHE A 69 1.33 5.64 28.37
N THR A 70 1.89 6.82 28.65
CA THR A 70 2.51 7.11 29.95
C THR A 70 1.51 6.90 31.11
N ASN A 71 0.23 7.24 30.91
CA ASN A 71 -0.83 7.02 31.89
C ASN A 71 -1.29 5.54 31.93
N MET A 72 -1.37 4.85 30.78
CA MET A 72 -1.73 3.42 30.72
C MET A 72 -0.66 2.50 31.35
N ASP A 73 0.62 2.77 31.10
CA ASP A 73 1.73 2.01 31.70
C ASP A 73 1.84 2.25 33.21
N ALA A 74 1.43 3.42 33.72
CA ALA A 74 1.43 3.72 35.14
C ALA A 74 0.46 2.83 35.95
N VAL A 75 -0.69 2.46 35.38
CA VAL A 75 -1.64 1.50 35.99
C VAL A 75 -1.30 0.03 35.70
N GLY A 76 -0.31 -0.24 34.84
CA GLY A 76 0.05 -1.60 34.42
C GLY A 76 -1.09 -2.38 33.76
N THR A 77 -2.11 -1.67 33.26
CA THR A 77 -3.34 -2.22 32.70
C THR A 77 -3.39 -1.88 31.22
N GLN A 78 -3.66 -2.88 30.39
CA GLN A 78 -3.82 -2.74 28.94
C GLN A 78 -5.31 -2.93 28.60
N PRO A 79 -5.87 -2.24 27.59
CA PRO A 79 -7.24 -2.49 27.14
C PRO A 79 -7.38 -3.92 26.59
N THR A 80 -8.59 -4.44 26.43
CA THR A 80 -8.80 -5.68 25.66
C THR A 80 -8.40 -5.52 24.20
N LEU A 81 -8.26 -6.66 23.51
CA LEU A 81 -8.00 -6.73 22.07
C LEU A 81 -8.98 -5.89 21.22
N ALA A 82 -10.23 -5.70 21.65
CA ALA A 82 -11.23 -4.97 20.89
C ALA A 82 -11.01 -3.43 20.95
N VAL A 83 -10.74 -2.88 22.14
CA VAL A 83 -10.36 -1.46 22.28
C VAL A 83 -8.94 -1.23 21.74
N GLN A 84 -8.01 -2.18 21.94
CA GLN A 84 -6.70 -2.16 21.31
C GLN A 84 -6.79 -2.13 19.78
N PHE A 85 -7.73 -2.81 19.13
CA PHE A 85 -7.82 -2.82 17.66
C PHE A 85 -8.00 -1.40 17.08
N GLY A 86 -8.92 -0.60 17.64
CA GLY A 86 -9.12 0.80 17.22
C GLY A 86 -7.99 1.75 17.65
N LEU A 87 -7.34 1.49 18.79
CA LEU A 87 -6.18 2.28 19.22
C LEU A 87 -4.92 1.96 18.40
N ASN A 88 -4.67 0.69 18.06
CA ASN A 88 -3.46 0.23 17.40
C ASN A 88 -3.24 0.90 16.05
N GLU A 89 -4.29 1.20 15.29
CA GLU A 89 -4.13 1.90 14.01
C GLU A 89 -3.64 3.35 14.21
N ILE A 90 -4.23 4.10 15.16
CA ILE A 90 -3.75 5.44 15.57
C ILE A 90 -2.31 5.39 16.11
N VAL A 91 -1.96 4.31 16.80
CA VAL A 91 -0.69 4.19 17.55
C VAL A 91 0.44 3.60 16.70
N SER A 92 0.10 2.87 15.64
CA SER A 92 1.06 2.43 14.62
C SER A 92 1.76 3.63 13.96
N LEU A 93 1.05 4.76 13.80
CA LEU A 93 1.58 6.01 13.25
C LEU A 93 2.81 6.51 14.04
N ALA A 94 2.77 6.44 15.38
CA ALA A 94 3.88 6.82 16.25
C ALA A 94 5.08 5.85 16.15
N ASN A 95 4.85 4.63 15.66
CA ASN A 95 5.84 3.57 15.49
C ASN A 95 6.32 3.42 14.03
N GLY A 96 5.89 4.32 13.14
CA GLY A 96 6.17 4.29 11.70
C GLY A 96 5.21 3.40 10.91
N VAL A 97 4.97 3.76 9.64
CA VAL A 97 3.91 3.19 8.78
C VAL A 97 4.06 1.66 8.62
N LYS A 98 3.28 0.93 9.43
CA LYS A 98 3.07 -0.53 9.34
C LYS A 98 1.58 -0.90 9.28
N SER A 99 0.70 0.08 9.24
CA SER A 99 -0.75 -0.03 9.06
C SER A 99 -1.11 -0.39 7.61
N THR A 100 -0.77 -1.61 7.19
CA THR A 100 -1.75 -2.37 6.41
C THR A 100 -2.55 -3.18 7.42
N VAL A 101 -3.84 -2.87 7.61
CA VAL A 101 -4.67 -3.52 8.63
C VAL A 101 -4.63 -5.02 8.41
N ASN A 102 -4.03 -5.74 9.37
CA ASN A 102 -3.91 -7.18 9.28
C ASN A 102 -5.24 -7.81 9.73
N LEU A 103 -6.27 -7.74 8.88
CA LEU A 103 -7.63 -8.20 9.16
C LEU A 103 -7.71 -9.67 9.61
N LYS A 104 -6.67 -10.47 9.33
CA LYS A 104 -6.51 -11.85 9.85
C LYS A 104 -6.29 -11.91 11.38
N GLY A 105 -5.94 -10.79 12.00
CA GLY A 105 -5.66 -10.66 13.44
C GLY A 105 -6.87 -10.35 14.32
N ALA A 106 -8.04 -10.05 13.74
CA ALA A 106 -9.28 -9.82 14.49
C ALA A 106 -9.93 -11.14 15.01
N LEU A 107 -9.34 -12.29 14.72
CA LEU A 107 -9.70 -13.59 15.26
C LEU A 107 -9.30 -13.69 16.75
N VAL A 108 -10.11 -13.11 17.63
CA VAL A 108 -9.98 -13.32 19.07
C VAL A 108 -10.41 -14.73 19.42
N GLU A 109 -9.47 -15.57 19.85
CA GLU A 109 -9.83 -16.89 20.37
C GLU A 109 -10.77 -16.75 21.59
N GLN A 110 -11.94 -17.39 21.51
CA GLN A 110 -12.92 -17.59 22.59
C GLN A 110 -13.87 -16.42 22.95
N SER A 111 -13.91 -15.30 22.22
CA SER A 111 -14.90 -14.22 22.48
C SER A 111 -15.21 -13.37 21.25
N ARG A 112 -16.44 -12.83 21.17
CA ARG A 112 -16.86 -11.89 20.13
C ARG A 112 -16.28 -10.52 20.39
N ALA A 113 -15.67 -9.91 19.37
CA ALA A 113 -15.03 -8.61 19.49
C ALA A 113 -16.06 -7.51 19.83
N THR A 114 -17.28 -7.59 19.28
CA THR A 114 -18.35 -6.64 19.58
C THR A 114 -18.81 -6.71 21.04
N GLU A 115 -18.90 -7.92 21.60
CA GLU A 115 -19.27 -8.16 23.00
C GLU A 115 -18.14 -7.68 23.94
N MET A 116 -16.88 -7.97 23.63
CA MET A 116 -15.71 -7.46 24.38
C MET A 116 -15.62 -5.93 24.39
N PHE A 117 -15.84 -5.29 23.24
CA PHE A 117 -15.88 -3.84 23.15
C PHE A 117 -16.99 -3.25 24.02
N ALA A 118 -18.18 -3.85 24.01
CA ALA A 118 -19.31 -3.41 24.82
C ALA A 118 -19.12 -3.65 26.34
N GLU A 119 -18.25 -4.58 26.76
CA GLU A 119 -17.89 -4.79 28.16
C GLU A 119 -16.88 -3.74 28.70
N GLU A 120 -16.01 -3.20 27.83
CA GLU A 120 -15.05 -2.13 28.21
C GLU A 120 -15.53 -0.70 27.88
N ALA A 121 -16.60 -0.55 27.08
CA ALA A 121 -17.10 0.74 26.64
C ALA A 121 -17.49 1.67 27.80
N GLY A 122 -16.91 2.86 27.82
CA GLY A 122 -17.08 3.84 28.87
C GLY A 122 -16.31 5.13 28.61
N ILE A 123 -16.64 6.15 29.38
CA ILE A 123 -15.92 7.43 29.42
C ILE A 123 -15.06 7.43 30.68
N PHE A 124 -13.75 7.43 30.49
CA PHE A 124 -12.73 7.37 31.53
C PHE A 124 -12.04 8.73 31.69
N LEU A 125 -11.67 9.08 32.92
CA LEU A 125 -10.90 10.29 33.26
C LEU A 125 -9.64 9.90 34.03
N TRP A 126 -8.49 10.41 33.62
CA TRP A 126 -7.23 10.21 34.34
C TRP A 126 -7.20 11.05 35.63
N ASP A 127 -7.17 10.39 36.79
CA ASP A 127 -6.89 11.02 38.08
C ASP A 127 -5.40 10.92 38.40
N ALA A 128 -4.70 12.05 38.26
CA ALA A 128 -3.28 12.19 38.53
C ALA A 128 -2.92 12.20 40.04
N GLU A 129 -3.87 12.31 40.97
CA GLU A 129 -3.59 12.18 42.41
C GLU A 129 -3.45 10.71 42.85
N VAL A 130 -4.25 9.80 42.26
CA VAL A 130 -4.16 8.35 42.51
C VAL A 130 -3.37 7.58 41.45
N GLN A 131 -3.13 8.19 40.28
CA GLN A 131 -2.54 7.59 39.09
C GLN A 131 -3.37 6.42 38.53
N ASP A 132 -4.68 6.65 38.34
CA ASP A 132 -5.65 5.64 37.87
C ASP A 132 -6.74 6.29 36.98
N TRP A 133 -7.52 5.46 36.28
CA TRP A 133 -8.60 5.90 35.39
C TRP A 133 -9.98 5.78 36.07
N GLU A 134 -10.61 6.90 36.41
CA GLU A 134 -11.98 6.94 36.92
C GLU A 134 -12.99 6.75 35.77
N LEU A 135 -13.83 5.72 35.86
CA LEU A 135 -14.99 5.54 34.97
C LEU A 135 -16.09 6.56 35.35
N LEU A 136 -16.28 7.58 34.52
CA LEU A 136 -17.29 8.62 34.71
C LEU A 136 -18.69 8.18 34.24
N GLU A 137 -18.75 7.49 33.10
CA GLU A 137 -20.00 7.10 32.43
C GLU A 137 -19.83 5.76 31.69
N THR A 138 -20.75 4.83 31.92
CA THR A 138 -20.81 3.54 31.21
C THR A 138 -21.37 3.71 29.80
N SER A 139 -20.73 3.10 28.80
CA SER A 139 -21.21 3.10 27.42
C SER A 139 -21.41 1.67 26.91
N SER A 140 -21.84 1.53 25.67
CA SER A 140 -21.76 0.29 24.88
C SER A 140 -21.38 0.57 23.42
N THR A 141 -20.95 1.80 23.11
CA THR A 141 -20.72 2.30 21.73
C THR A 141 -19.49 3.21 21.61
N GLU A 142 -18.89 3.62 22.72
CA GLU A 142 -17.62 4.36 22.76
C GLU A 142 -16.75 3.92 23.96
N ALA A 143 -15.44 3.90 23.76
CA ALA A 143 -14.42 3.83 24.80
C ALA A 143 -13.56 5.09 24.69
N THR A 144 -13.75 6.03 25.62
CA THR A 144 -13.26 7.42 25.51
C THR A 144 -12.45 7.80 26.75
N PHE A 145 -11.16 8.06 26.56
CA PHE A 145 -10.18 8.35 27.59
C PHE A 145 -9.82 9.84 27.60
N ARG A 146 -10.14 10.54 28.70
CA ARG A 146 -9.89 11.97 28.90
C ARG A 146 -8.78 12.22 29.92
N PHE A 147 -7.88 13.14 29.60
CA PHE A 147 -6.72 13.46 30.43
C PHE A 147 -6.22 14.89 30.14
N MET A 148 -5.20 15.35 30.86
CA MET A 148 -4.66 16.72 30.73
C MET A 148 -3.21 16.70 30.25
N ILE A 149 -2.86 17.59 29.31
CA ILE A 149 -1.49 17.82 28.84
C ILE A 149 -1.19 19.32 28.94
N ASP A 150 -0.24 19.73 29.78
CA ASP A 150 0.11 21.14 30.03
C ASP A 150 -1.08 22.07 30.30
N GLY A 151 -2.15 21.54 30.91
CA GLY A 151 -3.39 22.27 31.20
C GLY A 151 -4.36 22.40 30.03
N GLN A 152 -4.18 21.59 28.97
CA GLN A 152 -5.08 21.46 27.82
C GLN A 152 -5.88 20.14 27.93
N ASP A 153 -7.14 20.17 27.53
CA ASP A 153 -8.02 18.99 27.55
C ASP A 153 -7.62 18.03 26.42
N ALA A 154 -7.21 16.80 26.75
CA ALA A 154 -6.90 15.74 25.79
C ALA A 154 -7.96 14.63 25.82
N GLU A 155 -8.29 14.08 24.65
CA GLU A 155 -9.24 12.97 24.52
C GLU A 155 -8.77 12.00 23.42
N ILE A 156 -8.68 10.71 23.75
CA ILE A 156 -8.59 9.62 22.76
C ILE A 156 -9.87 8.79 22.86
N SER A 157 -10.47 8.43 21.72
CA SER A 157 -11.72 7.66 21.69
C SER A 157 -11.68 6.60 20.60
N VAL A 158 -12.33 5.47 20.85
CA VAL A 158 -12.73 4.46 19.87
C VAL A 158 -14.24 4.31 19.96
N TYR A 159 -14.98 4.37 18.86
CA TYR A 159 -16.44 4.42 18.84
C TYR A 159 -17.06 3.85 17.56
N ASP A 160 -18.39 3.67 17.57
CA ASP A 160 -19.18 3.10 16.46
C ASP A 160 -18.64 1.75 15.92
N PHE A 161 -18.05 0.92 16.78
CA PHE A 161 -17.64 -0.42 16.38
C PHE A 161 -18.86 -1.31 16.12
N THR A 162 -19.00 -1.80 14.89
CA THR A 162 -20.06 -2.76 14.52
C THR A 162 -19.52 -3.85 13.61
N ALA A 163 -20.13 -5.03 13.67
CA ALA A 163 -19.79 -6.21 12.87
C ALA A 163 -21.03 -7.04 12.52
N LYS A 164 -20.90 -7.98 11.58
CA LYS A 164 -21.82 -9.12 11.42
C LYS A 164 -21.13 -10.43 11.76
N ASP A 165 -21.89 -11.44 12.16
CA ASP A 165 -21.39 -12.82 12.17
C ASP A 165 -21.18 -13.28 10.72
N ALA A 166 -20.05 -13.91 10.41
CA ALA A 166 -19.85 -14.58 9.13
C ALA A 166 -20.81 -15.77 9.01
N THR A 167 -21.39 -15.99 7.83
CA THR A 167 -22.33 -17.09 7.57
C THR A 167 -21.68 -18.32 6.91
N HIS A 168 -20.56 -18.13 6.22
CA HIS A 168 -19.77 -19.18 5.55
C HIS A 168 -18.48 -19.50 6.32
N GLN A 169 -18.63 -20.02 7.54
CA GLN A 169 -17.51 -20.46 8.40
C GLN A 169 -17.24 -21.97 8.20
N ASP A 170 -16.01 -22.41 8.49
CA ASP A 170 -15.65 -23.85 8.49
C ASP A 170 -16.48 -24.59 9.55
N GLU A 171 -17.03 -25.77 9.22
CA GLU A 171 -17.78 -26.62 10.17
C GLU A 171 -16.92 -27.06 11.38
N TYR A 172 -15.58 -26.96 11.28
CA TYR A 172 -14.64 -27.22 12.36
C TYR A 172 -14.19 -25.98 13.16
N ALA A 173 -14.72 -24.78 12.85
CA ALA A 173 -14.44 -23.58 13.63
C ALA A 173 -15.15 -23.61 15.00
N GLU A 174 -14.38 -23.76 16.09
CA GLU A 174 -14.90 -23.68 17.46
C GLU A 174 -15.20 -22.22 17.91
N MET A 175 -15.18 -21.26 17.00
CA MET A 175 -15.21 -19.81 17.25
C MET A 175 -16.13 -19.11 16.26
N VAL A 176 -16.90 -18.11 16.73
CA VAL A 176 -17.72 -17.26 15.84
C VAL A 176 -16.82 -16.18 15.26
N VAL A 177 -16.59 -16.23 13.95
CA VAL A 177 -15.92 -15.15 13.21
C VAL A 177 -16.87 -13.96 13.04
N GLU A 178 -16.47 -12.79 13.54
CA GLU A 178 -17.14 -11.52 13.27
C GLU A 178 -16.41 -10.75 12.16
N LEU A 179 -17.17 -10.18 11.23
CA LEU A 179 -16.70 -9.37 10.12
C LEU A 179 -17.03 -7.90 10.41
N PRO A 180 -16.02 -7.02 10.58
CA PRO A 180 -16.26 -5.62 10.92
C PRO A 180 -17.03 -4.91 9.79
N LEU A 181 -17.87 -3.95 10.17
CA LEU A 181 -18.67 -3.11 9.26
C LEU A 181 -18.32 -1.63 9.43
N THR A 182 -18.15 -1.18 10.67
CA THR A 182 -17.69 0.17 11.01
C THR A 182 -16.75 0.13 12.21
N LEU A 183 -15.77 1.04 12.25
CA LEU A 183 -14.99 1.36 13.44
C LEU A 183 -14.43 2.77 13.28
N ASN A 184 -14.69 3.66 14.23
CA ASN A 184 -14.14 5.01 14.26
C ASN A 184 -13.23 5.20 15.47
N ALA A 185 -12.24 6.07 15.35
CA ALA A 185 -11.43 6.52 16.49
C ALA A 185 -10.92 7.95 16.27
N HIS A 186 -10.58 8.67 17.34
CA HIS A 186 -9.96 10.00 17.24
C HIS A 186 -8.98 10.31 18.37
N VAL A 187 -8.09 11.26 18.09
CA VAL A 187 -7.26 11.98 19.08
C VAL A 187 -7.62 13.45 19.01
N LYS A 188 -7.90 14.09 20.15
CA LYS A 188 -8.21 15.51 20.26
C LYS A 188 -7.33 16.21 21.30
N LEU A 189 -7.10 17.50 21.06
CA LEU A 189 -6.54 18.44 22.03
C LEU A 189 -7.34 19.76 22.00
N ASN A 190 -7.85 20.21 23.15
CA ASN A 190 -8.75 21.36 23.29
C ASN A 190 -9.95 21.34 22.31
N ASN A 191 -10.58 20.17 22.13
CA ASN A 191 -11.67 19.91 21.17
C ASN A 191 -11.29 20.02 19.68
N VAL A 192 -10.03 20.25 19.32
CA VAL A 192 -9.54 20.11 17.95
C VAL A 192 -9.19 18.64 17.71
N VAL A 193 -9.76 18.02 16.68
CA VAL A 193 -9.31 16.69 16.23
C VAL A 193 -7.93 16.85 15.59
N LEU A 194 -6.95 16.11 16.12
CA LEU A 194 -5.60 16.04 15.58
C LEU A 194 -5.45 14.81 14.67
N THR A 195 -6.01 13.67 15.09
CA THR A 195 -6.00 12.43 14.33
C THR A 195 -7.41 11.83 14.32
N SER A 196 -7.81 11.23 13.21
CA SER A 196 -8.97 10.33 13.16
C SER A 196 -8.63 9.06 12.41
N PHE A 197 -9.27 7.96 12.77
CA PHE A 197 -9.34 6.72 12.00
C PHE A 197 -10.81 6.41 11.72
N SER A 198 -11.13 5.93 10.51
CA SER A 198 -12.43 5.36 10.18
C SER A 198 -12.29 4.17 9.24
N LEU A 199 -12.82 3.02 9.65
CA LEU A 199 -13.06 1.84 8.85
C LEU A 199 -14.53 1.82 8.41
N ALA A 200 -14.77 1.59 7.13
CA ALA A 200 -16.08 1.23 6.58
C ALA A 200 -15.92 -0.03 5.72
N ALA A 201 -16.74 -1.06 5.96
CA ALA A 201 -16.61 -2.34 5.29
C ALA A 201 -17.97 -2.92 4.88
N GLU A 202 -18.08 -3.28 3.60
CA GLU A 202 -19.16 -4.06 3.03
C GLU A 202 -18.66 -5.45 2.62
N TRP A 203 -19.54 -6.44 2.74
CA TRP A 203 -19.27 -7.85 2.45
C TRP A 203 -20.35 -8.38 1.51
N HIS A 204 -20.00 -9.38 0.71
CA HIS A 204 -20.96 -10.14 -0.10
C HIS A 204 -21.76 -11.12 0.78
N ASP A 205 -22.79 -11.73 0.17
CA ASP A 205 -23.62 -12.76 0.82
C ASP A 205 -22.81 -14.05 1.12
N ASP A 206 -21.69 -14.28 0.42
CA ASP A 206 -20.75 -15.39 0.64
C ASP A 206 -19.64 -15.06 1.65
N ASP A 207 -19.77 -13.93 2.36
CA ASP A 207 -18.81 -13.41 3.33
C ASP A 207 -17.43 -13.00 2.79
N THR A 208 -17.24 -12.98 1.46
CA THR A 208 -16.06 -12.32 0.88
C THR A 208 -16.15 -10.79 1.03
N PRO A 209 -15.01 -10.06 1.14
CA PRO A 209 -15.01 -8.60 1.10
C PRO A 209 -15.68 -8.10 -0.18
N LYS A 210 -16.49 -7.05 -0.10
CA LYS A 210 -17.10 -6.37 -1.27
C LYS A 210 -16.50 -4.99 -1.47
N HIS A 211 -16.31 -4.26 -0.38
CA HIS A 211 -15.61 -2.98 -0.33
C HIS A 211 -15.08 -2.78 1.08
N ILE A 212 -13.85 -2.32 1.24
CA ILE A 212 -13.29 -1.92 2.53
C ILE A 212 -12.59 -0.59 2.30
N GLN A 213 -12.91 0.42 3.10
CA GLN A 213 -12.26 1.73 3.09
C GLN A 213 -11.72 2.03 4.49
N GLU A 214 -10.46 2.44 4.54
CA GLU A 214 -9.74 2.84 5.74
C GLU A 214 -9.23 4.26 5.53
N ILE A 215 -9.65 5.22 6.37
CA ILE A 215 -9.16 6.60 6.31
C ILE A 215 -8.52 6.96 7.63
N ILE A 216 -7.28 7.44 7.57
CA ILE A 216 -6.55 8.06 8.66
C ILE A 216 -6.33 9.53 8.33
N THR A 217 -6.74 10.46 9.19
CA THR A 217 -6.31 11.86 9.14
C THR A 217 -5.27 12.12 10.23
N LEU A 218 -4.27 12.95 9.93
CA LEU A 218 -3.11 13.22 10.79
C LEU A 218 -2.72 14.70 10.62
N GLU A 219 -3.46 15.57 11.31
CA GLU A 219 -3.46 17.03 11.18
C GLU A 219 -3.65 17.48 9.71
N ASP A 220 -2.61 17.96 9.03
CA ASP A 220 -2.66 18.35 7.61
C ASP A 220 -2.46 17.16 6.63
N PHE A 221 -2.11 15.98 7.14
CA PHE A 221 -1.91 14.76 6.36
C PHE A 221 -3.15 13.85 6.37
N SER A 222 -3.25 12.97 5.38
CA SER A 222 -4.21 11.86 5.37
C SER A 222 -3.65 10.63 4.66
N PHE A 223 -3.91 9.45 5.19
CA PHE A 223 -3.76 8.17 4.49
C PHE A 223 -5.15 7.59 4.21
N GLU A 224 -5.36 7.06 3.02
CA GLU A 224 -6.58 6.37 2.62
C GLU A 224 -6.20 5.04 1.97
N SER A 225 -6.89 3.97 2.34
CA SER A 225 -6.76 2.61 1.83
C SER A 225 -8.14 2.16 1.34
N GLU A 226 -8.21 1.55 0.17
CA GLU A 226 -9.45 1.02 -0.42
C GLU A 226 -9.22 -0.38 -1.00
N LEU A 227 -10.12 -1.30 -0.69
CA LEU A 227 -10.36 -2.53 -1.43
C LEU A 227 -11.74 -2.45 -2.08
N THR A 228 -11.84 -2.93 -3.33
CA THR A 228 -13.10 -3.18 -4.03
C THR A 228 -13.09 -4.59 -4.60
N ASN A 229 -14.22 -5.28 -4.53
CA ASN A 229 -14.39 -6.62 -5.09
C ASN A 229 -15.78 -6.76 -5.69
N THR A 230 -15.80 -6.94 -7.00
CA THR A 230 -16.98 -7.24 -7.81
C THR A 230 -16.79 -8.60 -8.46
N SER A 231 -17.87 -9.21 -8.97
CA SER A 231 -17.80 -10.50 -9.66
C SER A 231 -16.87 -10.54 -10.89
N SER A 232 -16.43 -9.38 -11.40
CA SER A 232 -15.55 -9.26 -12.56
C SER A 232 -14.21 -8.55 -12.30
N THR A 233 -14.04 -7.88 -11.16
CA THR A 233 -12.90 -6.99 -10.90
C THR A 233 -12.61 -6.92 -9.40
N ILE A 234 -11.35 -7.17 -8.99
CA ILE A 234 -10.81 -6.95 -7.65
C ILE A 234 -9.79 -5.80 -7.71
N GLY A 235 -10.09 -4.69 -7.05
CA GLY A 235 -9.20 -3.54 -6.91
C GLY A 235 -8.66 -3.39 -5.49
N THR A 236 -7.42 -2.93 -5.37
CA THR A 236 -6.88 -2.32 -4.15
C THR A 236 -6.19 -1.01 -4.50
N SER A 237 -6.26 -0.02 -3.61
CA SER A 237 -5.48 1.20 -3.73
C SER A 237 -5.14 1.77 -2.35
N ALA A 238 -4.10 2.58 -2.28
CA ALA A 238 -3.88 3.46 -1.13
C ALA A 238 -3.21 4.77 -1.54
N SER A 239 -3.60 5.86 -0.89
CA SER A 239 -3.01 7.19 -1.06
C SER A 239 -2.53 7.77 0.27
N PHE A 240 -1.50 8.59 0.21
CA PHE A 240 -1.00 9.42 1.30
C PHE A 240 -0.85 10.85 0.78
N ASN A 241 -1.54 11.78 1.43
CA ASN A 241 -1.76 13.14 0.96
C ASN A 241 -1.39 14.15 2.04
N TYR A 242 -1.05 15.37 1.62
CA TYR A 242 -0.84 16.53 2.49
C TYR A 242 -1.62 17.72 1.92
N LEU A 243 -2.50 18.33 2.71
CA LEU A 243 -3.40 19.42 2.28
C LEU A 243 -4.20 19.11 0.98
N ASN A 244 -4.59 17.85 0.78
CA ASN A 244 -5.23 17.28 -0.42
C ASN A 244 -4.32 17.12 -1.66
N GLU A 245 -3.01 17.37 -1.55
CA GLU A 245 -2.04 17.03 -2.59
C GLU A 245 -1.46 15.63 -2.36
N VAL A 246 -1.44 14.79 -3.40
CA VAL A 246 -0.83 13.45 -3.33
C VAL A 246 0.67 13.57 -3.07
N ILE A 247 1.14 12.95 -1.98
CA ILE A 247 2.56 12.67 -1.74
C ILE A 247 2.90 11.32 -2.38
N TYR A 248 2.15 10.29 -2.03
CA TYR A 248 2.30 8.94 -2.54
C TYR A 248 0.93 8.37 -2.84
N ALA A 249 0.78 7.58 -3.90
CA ALA A 249 -0.38 6.72 -4.05
C ALA A 249 -0.02 5.48 -4.87
N ASN A 250 -0.83 4.44 -4.79
CA ASN A 250 -0.67 3.22 -5.56
C ASN A 250 -2.01 2.52 -5.74
N GLY A 251 -2.10 1.61 -6.70
CA GLY A 251 -3.22 0.68 -6.78
C GLY A 251 -2.99 -0.46 -7.77
N ILE A 252 -3.75 -1.53 -7.55
CA ILE A 252 -3.82 -2.72 -8.39
C ILE A 252 -5.30 -2.94 -8.75
N SER A 253 -5.63 -3.37 -9.97
CA SER A 253 -7.02 -3.70 -10.34
C SER A 253 -7.09 -4.87 -11.31
N VAL A 254 -7.43 -6.05 -10.79
CA VAL A 254 -7.44 -7.31 -11.52
C VAL A 254 -8.83 -7.58 -12.07
N ASP A 255 -8.97 -7.72 -13.39
CA ASP A 255 -10.20 -8.15 -14.06
C ASP A 255 -10.14 -9.66 -14.35
N GLY A 256 -11.27 -10.36 -14.15
CA GLY A 256 -11.31 -11.81 -14.16
C GLY A 256 -12.65 -12.41 -13.71
N GLU A 257 -12.79 -13.73 -13.69
CA GLU A 257 -13.99 -14.42 -13.17
C GLU A 257 -13.78 -14.92 -11.74
N PHE A 258 -13.93 -14.01 -10.76
CA PHE A 258 -13.63 -14.26 -9.34
C PHE A 258 -14.72 -15.06 -8.60
N SER A 259 -15.28 -16.09 -9.22
CA SER A 259 -16.20 -17.00 -8.53
C SER A 259 -15.44 -17.99 -7.65
N TYR A 260 -16.03 -18.39 -6.51
CA TYR A 260 -15.45 -19.42 -5.63
C TYR A 260 -15.13 -20.73 -6.39
N HIS A 261 -15.98 -21.10 -7.36
CA HIS A 261 -15.81 -22.32 -8.15
C HIS A 261 -14.60 -22.22 -9.08
N GLU A 262 -14.46 -21.14 -9.85
CA GLU A 262 -13.31 -20.97 -10.75
C GLU A 262 -12.00 -20.86 -9.96
N ILE A 263 -11.99 -20.16 -8.83
CA ILE A 263 -10.81 -20.05 -7.95
C ILE A 263 -10.44 -21.42 -7.36
N PHE A 264 -11.40 -22.21 -6.89
CA PHE A 264 -11.13 -23.50 -6.21
C PHE A 264 -10.82 -24.65 -7.18
N ASP A 265 -11.46 -24.70 -8.35
CA ASP A 265 -11.29 -25.77 -9.33
C ASP A 265 -10.07 -25.55 -10.25
N THR A 266 -9.61 -24.31 -10.46
CA THR A 266 -8.41 -24.03 -11.28
C THR A 266 -7.08 -24.04 -10.52
N MET A 267 -7.09 -23.97 -9.17
CA MET A 267 -5.85 -24.02 -8.39
C MET A 267 -5.23 -25.45 -8.35
N PRO A 268 -3.95 -25.63 -8.74
CA PRO A 268 -3.31 -26.95 -8.72
C PRO A 268 -3.12 -27.47 -7.29
N GLN A 269 -3.71 -28.62 -7.01
CA GLN A 269 -3.82 -29.24 -5.68
C GLN A 269 -2.48 -29.66 -5.04
N ASP A 270 -1.38 -29.64 -5.78
CA ASP A 270 -0.02 -29.96 -5.33
C ASP A 270 0.90 -28.73 -5.15
N GLY A 271 0.43 -27.52 -5.51
CA GLY A 271 1.06 -26.26 -5.13
C GLY A 271 2.34 -25.89 -5.90
N SER A 272 2.56 -26.38 -7.12
CA SER A 272 3.67 -25.92 -7.97
C SER A 272 3.44 -24.49 -8.50
N GLY A 273 3.78 -23.49 -7.69
CA GLY A 273 3.46 -22.07 -7.91
C GLY A 273 4.00 -21.39 -9.18
N MET A 274 4.72 -22.09 -10.05
CA MET A 274 5.05 -21.64 -11.42
C MET A 274 4.03 -22.16 -12.44
N ASP A 275 3.71 -23.46 -12.41
CA ASP A 275 2.70 -24.05 -13.30
C ASP A 275 1.33 -23.41 -13.06
N ALA A 276 1.02 -23.06 -11.80
CA ALA A 276 -0.18 -22.33 -11.41
C ALA A 276 -0.40 -21.05 -12.24
N ILE A 277 0.66 -20.26 -12.50
CA ILE A 277 0.54 -18.99 -13.25
C ILE A 277 0.20 -19.23 -14.73
N PHE A 278 0.69 -20.32 -15.32
CA PHE A 278 0.42 -20.68 -16.72
C PHE A 278 -0.78 -21.63 -16.90
N THR A 279 -1.46 -22.01 -15.82
CA THR A 279 -2.66 -22.87 -15.84
C THR A 279 -3.91 -22.19 -15.28
N GLN A 280 -3.76 -21.08 -14.56
CA GLN A 280 -4.87 -20.25 -14.10
C GLN A 280 -5.70 -19.72 -15.28
N GLN A 281 -7.02 -19.63 -15.10
CA GLN A 281 -7.96 -19.03 -16.07
C GLN A 281 -8.81 -17.91 -15.46
N VAL A 282 -8.53 -17.55 -14.20
CA VAL A 282 -9.33 -16.60 -13.41
C VAL A 282 -9.02 -15.17 -13.79
N ILE A 283 -7.73 -14.82 -13.95
CA ILE A 283 -7.23 -13.48 -14.23
C ILE A 283 -7.11 -13.27 -15.74
N GLU A 284 -7.87 -12.32 -16.28
CA GLU A 284 -7.70 -11.83 -17.65
C GLU A 284 -6.68 -10.68 -17.69
N LYS A 285 -6.81 -9.71 -16.76
CA LYS A 285 -6.07 -8.45 -16.72
C LYS A 285 -5.76 -8.10 -15.25
N SER A 286 -4.72 -7.32 -14.96
CA SER A 286 -4.16 -7.19 -13.60
C SER A 286 -3.57 -5.80 -13.25
N ASN A 287 -4.29 -4.70 -13.45
CA ASN A 287 -3.80 -3.30 -13.48
C ASN A 287 -2.76 -2.98 -12.41
N ILE A 288 -1.75 -2.16 -12.70
CA ILE A 288 -0.95 -1.52 -11.63
C ILE A 288 -0.65 -0.06 -11.91
N TRP A 289 -0.61 0.74 -10.85
CA TRP A 289 -0.02 2.07 -10.88
C TRP A 289 0.61 2.45 -9.54
N PHE A 290 1.61 3.34 -9.63
CA PHE A 290 2.35 3.92 -8.52
C PHE A 290 2.51 5.41 -8.81
N GLN A 291 2.30 6.28 -7.82
CA GLN A 291 2.42 7.73 -7.95
C GLN A 291 3.26 8.29 -6.81
N LEU A 292 4.16 9.22 -7.14
CA LEU A 292 4.99 9.96 -6.21
C LEU A 292 4.96 11.44 -6.62
N GLY A 293 4.24 12.25 -5.86
CA GLY A 293 3.88 13.62 -6.25
C GLY A 293 3.13 13.64 -7.58
N ASN A 294 3.59 14.47 -8.52
CA ASN A 294 3.09 14.52 -9.90
C ASN A 294 3.67 13.43 -10.84
N ILE A 295 4.55 12.53 -10.40
CA ILE A 295 5.11 11.48 -11.26
C ILE A 295 4.35 10.18 -11.06
N LYS A 296 3.74 9.65 -12.14
CA LYS A 296 2.99 8.39 -12.11
C LYS A 296 3.64 7.34 -13.01
N LEU A 297 3.87 6.16 -12.46
CA LEU A 297 4.18 4.93 -13.20
C LEU A 297 2.88 4.14 -13.35
N GLU A 298 2.63 3.64 -14.55
CA GLU A 298 1.46 2.83 -14.88
C GLU A 298 1.90 1.60 -15.65
N GLY A 299 1.40 0.42 -15.26
CA GLY A 299 1.50 -0.79 -16.06
C GLY A 299 0.15 -1.15 -16.66
N ILE A 300 0.21 -1.74 -17.85
CA ILE A 300 -0.84 -2.50 -18.50
C ILE A 300 -0.22 -3.84 -18.97
N PHE A 301 -0.83 -5.00 -18.73
CA PHE A 301 -0.35 -6.35 -19.11
C PHE A 301 -1.50 -7.36 -19.23
N ASP A 302 -1.91 -7.68 -20.45
CA ASP A 302 -2.95 -8.66 -20.77
C ASP A 302 -2.48 -10.07 -20.40
N VAL A 303 -2.88 -10.52 -19.21
CA VAL A 303 -2.43 -11.77 -18.60
C VAL A 303 -2.92 -12.97 -19.40
N LYS A 304 -4.18 -12.93 -19.84
CA LYS A 304 -4.76 -14.02 -20.63
C LYS A 304 -4.15 -14.09 -22.03
N GLY A 305 -4.04 -12.96 -22.73
CA GLY A 305 -3.38 -12.90 -24.04
C GLY A 305 -1.93 -13.40 -23.98
N PHE A 306 -1.19 -13.02 -22.95
CA PHE A 306 0.18 -13.51 -22.72
C PHE A 306 0.24 -15.03 -22.48
N ILE A 307 -0.62 -15.59 -21.61
CA ILE A 307 -0.62 -17.03 -21.31
C ILE A 307 -1.01 -17.85 -22.56
N ASP A 308 -2.09 -17.46 -23.25
CA ASP A 308 -2.55 -18.13 -24.47
C ASP A 308 -1.44 -18.11 -25.54
N ALA A 309 -0.80 -16.96 -25.77
CA ALA A 309 0.29 -16.82 -26.74
C ALA A 309 1.59 -17.54 -26.32
N TYR A 310 1.92 -17.59 -25.03
CA TYR A 310 3.08 -18.34 -24.52
C TYR A 310 2.91 -19.84 -24.75
N ILE A 311 1.72 -20.40 -24.47
CA ILE A 311 1.43 -21.81 -24.69
C ILE A 311 1.53 -22.16 -26.18
N ASP A 312 0.95 -21.33 -27.06
CA ASP A 312 1.01 -21.55 -28.51
C ASP A 312 2.44 -21.40 -29.07
N GLU A 313 3.21 -20.39 -28.67
CA GLU A 313 4.56 -20.18 -29.22
C GLU A 313 5.63 -21.11 -28.64
N VAL A 314 5.55 -21.52 -27.37
CA VAL A 314 6.40 -22.61 -26.84
C VAL A 314 6.15 -23.92 -27.61
N GLY A 315 4.91 -24.18 -28.03
CA GLY A 315 4.57 -25.31 -28.91
C GLY A 315 5.23 -25.27 -30.31
N ASN A 316 5.75 -24.11 -30.73
CA ASN A 316 6.43 -23.91 -32.02
C ASN A 316 7.97 -23.87 -31.91
N LEU A 317 8.54 -23.91 -30.69
CA LEU A 317 9.98 -23.92 -30.46
C LEU A 317 10.66 -25.25 -30.87
N PRO A 318 12.00 -25.27 -31.03
CA PRO A 318 12.74 -26.51 -31.23
C PRO A 318 12.51 -27.54 -30.10
N GLN A 319 12.63 -28.84 -30.40
CA GLN A 319 12.41 -29.91 -29.39
C GLN A 319 13.30 -29.87 -28.15
N ASN A 320 14.38 -29.07 -28.18
CA ASN A 320 15.10 -28.61 -27.01
C ASN A 320 15.42 -27.13 -27.30
N PRO A 321 14.64 -26.15 -26.81
CA PRO A 321 14.99 -24.75 -26.97
C PRO A 321 16.24 -24.44 -26.14
N THR A 322 16.99 -23.44 -26.56
CA THR A 322 18.03 -22.83 -25.72
C THR A 322 17.40 -21.91 -24.68
N GLU A 323 18.19 -21.54 -23.67
CA GLU A 323 17.82 -20.51 -22.71
C GLU A 323 17.55 -19.17 -23.43
N GLU A 324 18.41 -18.81 -24.39
CA GLU A 324 18.26 -17.65 -25.28
C GLU A 324 16.96 -17.68 -26.12
N ASP A 325 16.52 -18.85 -26.63
CA ASP A 325 15.23 -18.96 -27.34
C ASP A 325 14.05 -18.63 -26.41
N MET A 326 14.07 -19.12 -25.16
CA MET A 326 13.03 -18.88 -24.16
C MET A 326 13.03 -17.42 -23.68
N GLU A 327 14.21 -16.86 -23.42
CA GLU A 327 14.41 -15.46 -23.02
C GLU A 327 13.90 -14.48 -24.09
N ASN A 328 14.22 -14.73 -25.37
CA ASN A 328 13.73 -13.89 -26.47
C ASN A 328 12.21 -14.00 -26.64
N LEU A 329 11.64 -15.20 -26.47
CA LEU A 329 10.19 -15.39 -26.49
C LEU A 329 9.50 -14.61 -25.36
N LEU A 330 10.00 -14.70 -24.13
CA LEU A 330 9.46 -13.97 -22.99
C LEU A 330 9.56 -12.46 -23.19
N VAL A 331 10.71 -11.93 -23.61
CA VAL A 331 10.87 -10.49 -23.89
C VAL A 331 9.98 -10.01 -25.03
N LYS A 332 9.78 -10.82 -26.08
CA LYS A 332 8.81 -10.51 -27.13
C LYS A 332 7.38 -10.40 -26.55
N LEU A 333 6.91 -11.46 -25.89
CA LEU A 333 5.54 -11.53 -25.38
C LEU A 333 5.26 -10.47 -24.31
N ILE A 334 6.23 -10.13 -23.46
CA ILE A 334 6.11 -9.02 -22.51
C ILE A 334 5.95 -7.69 -23.25
N ASN A 335 6.69 -7.41 -24.34
CA ASN A 335 6.50 -6.18 -25.12
C ASN A 335 5.21 -6.15 -25.97
N GLU A 336 4.60 -7.31 -26.23
CA GLU A 336 3.38 -7.45 -27.04
C GLU A 336 2.11 -7.32 -26.19
N TYR A 337 2.10 -7.97 -25.01
CA TYR A 337 0.96 -7.97 -24.09
C TYR A 337 1.10 -6.99 -22.93
N ALA A 338 2.32 -6.50 -22.61
CA ALA A 338 2.57 -5.48 -21.60
C ALA A 338 3.02 -4.12 -22.18
N ILE A 339 2.60 -3.07 -21.48
CA ILE A 339 2.81 -1.65 -21.78
C ILE A 339 3.10 -0.97 -20.45
N LEU A 340 4.32 -0.47 -20.26
CA LEU A 340 4.66 0.34 -19.10
C LEU A 340 4.74 1.82 -19.52
N TYR A 341 4.21 2.72 -18.71
CA TYR A 341 4.34 4.17 -18.87
C TYR A 341 4.93 4.83 -17.63
N VAL A 342 5.68 5.90 -17.85
CA VAL A 342 5.91 6.96 -16.89
C VAL A 342 5.20 8.20 -17.41
N ARG A 343 4.42 8.90 -16.58
CA ARG A 343 3.58 10.05 -16.95
C ARG A 343 3.66 11.17 -15.91
N TYR A 344 3.25 12.36 -16.30
CA TYR A 344 2.77 13.38 -15.36
C TYR A 344 1.33 13.08 -14.96
N ALA A 345 1.01 13.15 -13.67
CA ALA A 345 -0.32 12.80 -13.15
C ALA A 345 -1.38 13.87 -13.46
N ASP A 346 -0.98 15.14 -13.50
CA ASP A 346 -1.86 16.29 -13.76
C ASP A 346 -2.21 16.47 -15.25
N THR A 347 -1.23 16.41 -16.15
CA THR A 347 -1.44 16.55 -17.61
C THR A 347 -1.78 15.23 -18.30
N LYS A 348 -1.45 14.08 -17.68
CA LYS A 348 -1.51 12.71 -18.24
C LYS A 348 -0.56 12.46 -19.42
N GLU A 349 0.33 13.40 -19.71
CA GLU A 349 1.33 13.29 -20.78
C GLU A 349 2.38 12.24 -20.43
N ILE A 350 2.78 11.45 -21.44
CA ILE A 350 3.78 10.40 -21.33
C ILE A 350 5.17 11.03 -21.29
N ILE A 351 5.90 10.70 -20.24
CA ILE A 351 7.33 10.97 -20.08
C ILE A 351 8.12 9.94 -20.91
N ALA A 352 7.85 8.66 -20.66
CA ALA A 352 8.44 7.56 -21.42
C ALA A 352 7.55 6.32 -21.42
N LYS A 353 7.70 5.48 -22.44
CA LYS A 353 7.17 4.11 -22.51
C LYS A 353 8.28 3.11 -22.18
N GLY A 354 7.98 2.07 -21.43
CA GLY A 354 8.90 0.98 -21.16
C GLY A 354 9.01 0.03 -22.36
N GLU A 355 10.22 -0.40 -22.68
CA GLU A 355 10.50 -1.44 -23.67
C GLU A 355 11.53 -2.44 -23.11
N PHE A 356 11.16 -3.71 -23.04
CA PHE A 356 12.03 -4.78 -22.54
C PHE A 356 13.00 -5.25 -23.62
N TYR A 357 14.23 -5.58 -23.22
CA TYR A 357 15.27 -6.14 -24.09
C TYR A 357 16.16 -7.11 -23.30
N LEU A 358 16.90 -7.99 -23.99
CA LEU A 358 17.92 -8.81 -23.35
C LEU A 358 19.27 -8.07 -23.28
N LYS A 359 19.87 -8.09 -22.10
CA LYS A 359 21.14 -7.44 -21.75
C LYS A 359 22.15 -8.52 -21.35
N GLU A 360 23.24 -8.65 -22.09
CA GLU A 360 24.36 -9.51 -21.70
C GLU A 360 25.03 -8.94 -20.43
N VAL A 361 25.23 -9.79 -19.42
CA VAL A 361 25.86 -9.46 -18.13
C VAL A 361 26.96 -10.46 -17.80
N GLU A 362 28.11 -9.95 -17.36
CA GLU A 362 29.22 -10.76 -16.85
C GLU A 362 29.03 -11.04 -15.35
N ASP A 363 29.12 -12.32 -14.96
CA ASP A 363 29.01 -12.76 -13.58
C ASP A 363 30.34 -12.55 -12.79
N TYR A 364 30.36 -12.88 -11.50
CA TYR A 364 31.56 -12.72 -10.67
C TYR A 364 32.73 -13.65 -11.07
N TYR A 365 32.48 -14.67 -11.89
CA TYR A 365 33.46 -15.65 -12.35
C TYR A 365 33.91 -15.44 -13.80
N GLY A 366 33.34 -14.47 -14.52
CA GLY A 366 33.65 -14.15 -15.92
C GLY A 366 32.87 -14.97 -16.95
N GLY A 367 31.72 -15.56 -16.55
CA GLY A 367 30.74 -16.11 -17.49
C GLY A 367 29.71 -15.05 -17.88
N THR A 368 29.23 -15.07 -19.13
CA THR A 368 28.12 -14.21 -19.56
C THR A 368 26.79 -14.96 -19.59
N TYR A 369 25.71 -14.24 -19.27
CA TYR A 369 24.31 -14.65 -19.36
C TYR A 369 23.47 -13.43 -19.75
N ASN A 370 22.23 -13.63 -20.19
CA ASN A 370 21.31 -12.52 -20.44
C ASN A 370 20.47 -12.23 -19.19
N GLU A 371 20.09 -10.97 -19.00
CA GLU A 371 18.97 -10.59 -18.13
C GLU A 371 17.94 -9.77 -18.91
N PRO A 372 16.63 -9.91 -18.64
CA PRO A 372 15.63 -8.95 -19.08
C PRO A 372 15.89 -7.58 -18.45
N ALA A 373 16.08 -6.57 -19.29
CA ALA A 373 16.34 -5.19 -18.90
C ALA A 373 15.33 -4.24 -19.55
N LEU A 374 15.20 -3.02 -19.01
CA LEU A 374 14.17 -2.05 -19.40
C LEU A 374 14.78 -0.75 -19.96
N ASN A 375 14.35 -0.38 -21.17
CA ASN A 375 14.57 0.93 -21.76
C ASN A 375 13.40 1.86 -21.43
N MET A 376 13.71 3.14 -21.19
CA MET A 376 12.77 4.25 -21.27
C MET A 376 12.81 4.81 -22.71
N VAL A 377 11.70 4.72 -23.43
CA VAL A 377 11.51 5.21 -24.79
C VAL A 377 10.72 6.51 -24.76
N PHE A 378 11.31 7.61 -25.23
CA PHE A 378 10.73 8.95 -25.18
C PHE A 378 10.01 9.32 -26.49
N GLY A 379 9.23 10.42 -26.48
CA GLY A 379 8.40 10.84 -27.61
C GLY A 379 9.18 11.21 -28.89
N ASP A 380 10.47 11.49 -28.78
CA ASP A 380 11.39 11.71 -29.91
C ASP A 380 11.97 10.40 -30.50
N GLY A 381 11.64 9.25 -29.90
CA GLY A 381 12.18 7.95 -30.23
C GLY A 381 13.56 7.67 -29.62
N SER A 382 14.10 8.54 -28.78
CA SER A 382 15.32 8.25 -28.02
C SER A 382 15.06 7.16 -26.97
N LYS A 383 16.12 6.42 -26.62
CA LYS A 383 16.09 5.33 -25.65
C LYS A 383 17.21 5.52 -24.63
N VAL A 384 16.86 5.43 -23.35
CA VAL A 384 17.80 5.50 -22.22
C VAL A 384 17.52 4.31 -21.31
N THR A 385 18.55 3.59 -20.88
CA THR A 385 18.36 2.49 -19.91
C THR A 385 17.92 3.05 -18.55
N VAL A 386 17.08 2.33 -17.80
CA VAL A 386 16.73 2.75 -16.43
C VAL A 386 17.98 2.94 -15.55
N ASP A 387 18.97 2.07 -15.72
CA ASP A 387 20.29 2.18 -15.09
C ASP A 387 20.93 3.55 -15.38
N GLU A 388 21.05 3.97 -16.64
CA GLU A 388 21.65 5.26 -17.02
C GLU A 388 20.81 6.47 -16.56
N PHE A 389 19.49 6.35 -16.64
CA PHE A 389 18.55 7.39 -16.23
C PHE A 389 18.63 7.67 -14.72
N VAL A 390 18.86 6.65 -13.88
CA VAL A 390 18.92 6.79 -12.41
C VAL A 390 20.35 6.95 -11.87
N ASN A 391 21.37 6.31 -12.46
CA ASN A 391 22.74 6.36 -11.93
C ASN A 391 23.46 7.70 -12.13
N SER A 392 22.89 8.59 -12.95
CA SER A 392 23.28 9.99 -13.10
C SER A 392 22.11 10.89 -12.68
N GLY A 393 22.36 12.05 -12.05
CA GLY A 393 21.30 12.94 -11.54
C GLY A 393 20.81 12.62 -10.11
N PHE A 394 19.71 13.24 -9.69
CA PHE A 394 19.05 13.04 -8.37
C PHE A 394 19.91 13.36 -7.15
N ALA A 395 21.04 14.07 -7.31
CA ALA A 395 21.94 14.40 -6.22
C ALA A 395 21.36 15.46 -5.25
N GLY A 396 20.53 16.37 -5.75
CA GLY A 396 19.78 17.32 -4.93
C GLY A 396 18.71 16.60 -4.11
N LEU A 397 17.94 15.71 -4.75
CA LEU A 397 16.94 14.87 -4.08
C LEU A 397 17.55 13.99 -2.98
N ILE A 398 18.67 13.31 -3.26
CA ILE A 398 19.38 12.50 -2.25
C ILE A 398 19.82 13.36 -1.07
N THR A 399 20.35 14.57 -1.32
CA THR A 399 20.76 15.50 -0.26
C THR A 399 19.57 15.94 0.60
N GLU A 400 18.41 16.22 -0.01
CA GLU A 400 17.22 16.64 0.72
C GLU A 400 16.61 15.50 1.56
N ILE A 401 16.62 14.27 1.05
CA ILE A 401 16.24 13.08 1.82
C ILE A 401 17.17 12.88 3.03
N GLU A 402 18.49 13.01 2.83
CA GLU A 402 19.47 12.90 3.93
C GLU A 402 19.27 14.03 4.98
N ASN A 403 18.95 15.25 4.56
CA ASN A 403 18.58 16.37 5.45
C ASN A 403 17.28 16.08 6.23
N PHE A 404 16.26 15.53 5.56
CA PHE A 404 14.95 15.26 6.13
C PHE A 404 15.01 14.16 7.20
N VAL A 405 15.67 13.03 6.89
CA VAL A 405 15.86 11.92 7.83
C VAL A 405 16.59 12.39 9.10
N ALA A 406 17.73 13.08 8.96
CA ALA A 406 18.49 13.58 10.11
C ALA A 406 17.69 14.54 11.01
N ALA A 407 16.67 15.20 10.47
CA ALA A 407 15.78 16.08 11.22
C ALA A 407 14.56 15.36 11.82
N LEU A 408 14.07 14.26 11.25
CA LEU A 408 13.14 13.35 11.93
C LEU A 408 13.80 12.71 13.16
N GLU A 409 15.02 12.19 13.00
CA GLU A 409 15.80 11.60 14.11
C GLU A 409 16.03 12.61 15.25
N ALA A 410 16.23 13.89 14.90
CA ALA A 410 16.39 14.97 15.87
C ALA A 410 15.08 15.40 16.55
N SER A 411 13.93 15.18 15.91
CA SER A 411 12.61 15.55 16.45
C SER A 411 12.04 14.46 17.36
N TYR A 412 12.14 13.19 16.94
CA TYR A 412 11.51 12.05 17.62
C TYR A 412 12.49 11.14 18.38
N GLY A 413 13.79 11.44 18.37
CA GLY A 413 14.80 10.80 19.22
C GLY A 413 15.14 9.33 18.89
N ALA A 414 14.51 8.75 17.87
CA ALA A 414 14.75 7.40 17.37
C ALA A 414 15.39 7.43 15.98
N PRO A 415 16.31 6.48 15.64
CA PRO A 415 16.87 6.37 14.31
C PRO A 415 15.84 5.84 13.31
N VAL A 416 15.74 6.47 12.14
CA VAL A 416 14.88 6.02 11.05
C VAL A 416 15.61 4.89 10.29
N GLN A 417 15.00 3.70 10.20
CA GLN A 417 15.63 2.47 9.66
C GLN A 417 15.33 2.21 8.18
#